data_AF-A0A1G6SMJ2-F1
#
_entry.id   AF-A0A1G6SMJ2-F1
#
_cell.length_a   1.000
_cell.length_b   1.000
_cell.length_c   1.000
_cell.angle_alpha   90.00
_cell.angle_beta   90.00
_cell.angle_gamma   90.00
#
_symmetry.space_group_name_H-M   'P 1'
#
loop_
_entity.id
_entity.type
_entity.pdbx_description
1 polymer ?
#
loop_
_entity_poly.entity_id
_entity_poly.type
_entity_poly.pdbx_seq_one_letter_code
_entity_poly.pdbx_strand_id
1 'polypeptide(L)'
;MVIEQVTGRPYGESIRDGIIRPLRLSGTTVPGADTRIHGPHARAYEAVTVDGRTKHIDVTKANPTFQWAAAEIVSTAPDLDRFLVALMSGELLPPAQTAELFAVPDVAAHDGDDDPANDVPAHFGGGIGRFAVAGVEFWGKTGDRPGFASGVGAVRDLSRRLVYSLNTLHMGGDEQPETARRIIAAASGVG
;
A
#
# COMPACT_ATOMS: atom_id res chain seq x y z
N MET A 1 13.58 3.55 15.30
CA MET A 1 13.37 3.24 13.87
C MET A 1 14.71 3.32 13.14
N VAL A 2 15.01 2.36 12.26
CA VAL A 2 16.34 2.23 11.62
C VAL A 2 16.72 3.44 10.75
N ILE A 3 15.78 3.95 9.94
CA ILE A 3 16.03 5.11 9.06
C ILE A 3 16.51 6.32 9.88
N GLU A 4 15.82 6.64 10.97
CA GLU A 4 16.20 7.75 11.87
C GLU A 4 17.55 7.53 12.52
N GLN A 5 17.86 6.31 12.97
CA GLN A 5 19.14 6.01 13.61
C GLN A 5 20.32 6.14 12.65
N VAL A 6 20.15 5.70 11.39
CA VAL A 6 21.21 5.75 10.38
C VAL A 6 21.39 7.16 9.83
N THR A 7 20.30 7.90 9.62
CA THR A 7 20.35 9.22 8.97
C THR A 7 20.48 10.39 9.95
N GLY A 8 20.13 10.19 11.23
CA GLY A 8 20.01 11.25 12.22
C GLY A 8 18.86 12.23 11.95
N ARG A 9 17.95 11.90 11.01
CA ARG A 9 16.85 12.77 10.56
C ARG A 9 15.51 12.06 10.71
N PRO A 10 14.40 12.78 10.96
CA PRO A 10 13.06 12.19 10.96
C PRO A 10 12.81 11.44 9.67
N TYR A 11 12.24 10.24 9.74
CA TYR A 11 12.12 9.39 8.55
C TYR A 11 11.31 10.03 7.41
N GLY A 12 10.30 10.84 7.77
CA GLY A 12 9.48 11.58 6.81
C GLY A 12 10.29 12.58 5.98
N GLU A 13 11.40 13.10 6.51
CA GLU A 13 12.34 13.89 5.72
C GLU A 13 13.11 13.05 4.72
N SER A 14 13.52 11.83 5.10
CA SER A 14 14.18 10.89 4.19
C SER A 14 13.27 10.50 3.03
N ILE A 15 11.98 10.25 3.30
CA ILE A 15 10.96 9.99 2.26
C ILE A 15 10.74 11.25 1.39
N ARG A 16 10.65 12.43 2.02
CA ARG A 16 10.45 13.69 1.29
C ARG A 16 11.59 13.97 0.31
N ASP A 17 12.83 13.81 0.76
CA ASP A 17 14.03 14.18 0.00
C ASP A 17 14.47 13.11 -0.98
N GLY A 18 14.31 11.83 -0.62
CA GLY A 18 14.73 10.70 -1.45
C GLY A 18 13.68 10.27 -2.48
N ILE A 19 12.40 10.54 -2.26
CA ILE A 19 11.31 10.00 -3.08
C ILE A 19 10.36 11.10 -3.56
N ILE A 20 9.70 11.82 -2.65
CA ILE A 20 8.61 12.75 -3.00
C ILE A 20 9.11 13.90 -3.87
N ARG A 21 10.18 14.59 -3.45
CA ARG A 21 10.75 15.74 -4.18
C ARG A 21 11.36 15.33 -5.54
N PRO A 22 12.24 14.31 -5.63
CA PRO A 22 12.84 13.91 -6.91
C PRO A 22 11.80 13.48 -7.95
N LEU A 23 10.78 12.72 -7.52
CA LEU A 23 9.72 12.25 -8.42
C LEU A 23 8.61 13.28 -8.65
N ARG A 24 8.64 14.43 -7.95
CA ARG A 24 7.62 15.50 -8.02
C ARG A 24 6.21 15.01 -7.68
N LEU A 25 6.10 14.23 -6.60
CA LEU A 25 4.82 13.68 -6.11
C LEU A 25 4.03 14.75 -5.33
N SER A 26 3.43 15.70 -6.05
CA SER A 26 2.82 16.90 -5.45
C SER A 26 1.58 16.63 -4.59
N GLY A 27 0.91 15.50 -4.79
CA GLY A 27 -0.22 15.04 -3.97
C GLY A 27 0.20 14.10 -2.84
N THR A 28 1.51 13.87 -2.64
CA THR A 28 2.03 12.92 -1.66
C THR A 28 2.67 13.63 -0.48
N THR A 29 2.29 13.22 0.73
CA THR A 29 2.78 13.82 1.97
C THR A 29 3.06 12.76 3.04
N VAL A 30 4.02 13.07 3.91
CA VAL A 30 4.25 12.37 5.17
C VAL A 30 3.76 13.30 6.28
N PRO A 31 2.52 13.13 6.77
CA PRO A 31 1.84 14.14 7.60
C PRO A 31 2.32 14.16 9.06
N GLY A 32 2.96 13.08 9.54
CA GLY A 32 3.32 12.94 10.94
C GLY A 32 2.10 13.09 11.86
N ALA A 33 2.10 14.09 12.73
CA ALA A 33 1.00 14.34 13.66
C ALA A 33 -0.19 15.15 13.08
N ASP A 34 -0.11 15.63 11.83
CA ASP A 34 -1.26 16.30 11.21
C ASP A 34 -2.35 15.27 10.89
N THR A 35 -3.50 15.42 11.54
CA THR A 35 -4.64 14.50 11.43
C THR A 35 -5.49 14.74 10.17
N ARG A 36 -5.13 15.72 9.34
CA ARG A 36 -5.94 16.16 8.20
C ARG A 36 -5.35 15.71 6.88
N ILE A 37 -6.23 15.36 5.94
CA ILE A 37 -5.91 15.27 4.53
C ILE A 37 -6.09 16.65 3.91
N HIS A 38 -5.04 17.17 3.27
CA HIS A 38 -5.07 18.49 2.63
C HIS A 38 -5.44 18.38 1.15
N GLY A 39 -6.15 19.39 0.62
CA GLY A 39 -6.63 19.41 -0.76
C GLY A 39 -7.91 18.58 -0.97
N PRO A 40 -8.36 18.37 -2.22
CA PRO A 40 -9.53 17.54 -2.52
C PRO A 40 -9.31 16.08 -2.12
N HIS A 41 -10.23 15.53 -1.31
CA HIS A 41 -10.19 14.13 -0.86
C HIS A 41 -11.59 13.60 -0.60
N ALA A 42 -11.75 12.29 -0.67
CA ALA A 42 -12.98 11.63 -0.25
C ALA A 42 -13.08 11.64 1.28
N ARG A 43 -14.32 11.70 1.80
CA ARG A 43 -14.57 11.43 3.22
C ARG A 43 -14.58 9.94 3.47
N ALA A 44 -13.99 9.49 4.56
CA ALA A 44 -13.99 8.09 4.97
C ALA A 44 -14.97 7.86 6.12
N TYR A 45 -15.60 6.69 6.12
CA TYR A 45 -16.57 6.29 7.13
C TYR A 45 -16.29 4.87 7.60
N GLU A 46 -16.54 4.61 8.88
CA GLU A 46 -16.51 3.25 9.44
C GLU A 46 -17.91 2.92 9.99
N ALA A 47 -18.44 1.75 9.65
CA ALA A 47 -19.70 1.26 10.19
C ALA A 47 -19.45 0.58 11.54
N VAL A 48 -20.10 1.13 12.58
CA VAL A 48 -20.01 0.65 13.96
C VAL A 48 -21.41 0.30 14.45
N THR A 49 -21.55 -0.85 15.11
CA THR A 49 -22.81 -1.25 15.75
C THR A 49 -22.82 -0.77 17.19
N VAL A 50 -23.78 0.11 17.51
CA VAL A 50 -23.98 0.64 18.87
C VAL A 50 -25.45 0.44 19.22
N ASP A 51 -25.73 -0.23 20.35
CA ASP A 51 -27.08 -0.53 20.83
C ASP A 51 -27.95 -1.22 19.78
N GLY A 52 -27.37 -2.17 19.03
CA GLY A 52 -28.04 -2.92 17.98
C GLY A 52 -28.34 -2.12 16.70
N ARG A 53 -27.79 -0.91 16.55
CA ARG A 53 -27.95 -0.09 15.35
C ARG A 53 -26.60 0.22 14.71
N THR A 54 -26.50 0.00 13.40
CA THR A 54 -25.33 0.40 12.61
C THR A 54 -25.32 1.91 12.43
N LYS A 55 -24.19 2.54 12.76
CA LYS A 55 -23.91 3.97 12.55
C LYS A 55 -22.65 4.10 11.71
N HIS A 56 -22.63 5.05 10.78
CA HIS A 56 -21.42 5.38 10.04
C HIS A 56 -20.72 6.54 10.73
N ILE A 57 -19.51 6.29 11.22
CA ILE A 57 -18.68 7.28 11.90
C ILE A 57 -17.71 7.86 10.88
N ASP A 58 -17.67 9.19 10.74
CA ASP A 58 -16.70 9.86 9.87
C ASP A 58 -15.29 9.71 10.47
N VAL A 59 -14.41 9.02 9.75
CA VAL A 59 -13.03 8.73 10.13
C VAL A 59 -12.03 9.41 9.19
N THR A 60 -12.46 10.42 8.43
CA THR A 60 -11.61 11.18 7.49
C THR A 60 -10.41 11.81 8.20
N LYS A 61 -10.59 12.25 9.46
CA LYS A 61 -9.52 12.74 10.31
C LYS A 61 -9.08 11.62 11.25
N ALA A 62 -7.89 11.09 11.02
CA ALA A 62 -7.31 10.06 11.84
C ALA A 62 -5.88 10.45 12.22
N ASN A 63 -5.45 10.08 13.42
CA ASN A 63 -4.05 10.29 13.81
C ASN A 63 -3.14 9.29 13.07
N PRO A 64 -2.29 9.77 12.14
CA PRO A 64 -1.46 8.87 11.34
C PRO A 64 -0.36 8.18 12.17
N THR A 65 0.05 8.82 13.28
CA THR A 65 1.16 8.37 14.12
C THR A 65 0.90 7.02 14.79
N PHE A 66 -0.36 6.54 14.83
CA PHE A 66 -0.68 5.21 15.35
C PHE A 66 -0.04 4.08 14.53
N GLN A 67 0.13 4.28 13.22
CA GLN A 67 0.79 3.32 12.33
C GLN A 67 2.13 3.86 11.79
N TRP A 68 2.37 5.18 11.90
CA TRP A 68 3.63 5.84 11.56
C TRP A 68 4.16 5.37 10.19
N ALA A 69 5.43 5.01 10.09
CA ALA A 69 6.05 4.54 8.85
C ALA A 69 5.33 3.36 8.15
N ALA A 70 4.47 2.61 8.84
CA ALA A 70 3.74 1.50 8.23
C ALA A 70 2.53 1.96 7.37
N ALA A 71 1.90 3.10 7.66
CA ALA A 71 0.66 3.50 6.98
C ALA A 71 0.25 4.98 7.09
N GLU A 72 1.17 5.92 7.35
CA GLU A 72 0.80 7.34 7.48
C GLU A 72 0.82 8.15 6.17
N ILE A 73 1.43 7.63 5.11
CA ILE A 73 1.58 8.37 3.85
C ILE A 73 0.20 8.61 3.21
N VAL A 74 -0.07 9.87 2.87
CA VAL A 74 -1.20 10.28 2.03
C VAL A 74 -0.67 10.49 0.62
N SER A 75 -1.39 10.00 -0.39
CA SER A 75 -0.99 10.15 -1.79
C SER A 75 -2.22 10.25 -2.71
N THR A 76 -1.97 10.32 -4.02
CA THR A 76 -2.99 10.33 -5.07
C THR A 76 -2.71 9.20 -6.07
N ALA A 77 -3.72 8.78 -6.83
CA ALA A 77 -3.53 7.72 -7.81
C ALA A 77 -2.42 8.03 -8.86
N PRO A 78 -2.33 9.26 -9.43
CA PRO A 78 -1.25 9.61 -10.35
C PRO A 78 0.15 9.58 -9.70
N ASP A 79 0.27 10.02 -8.44
CA ASP A 79 1.56 10.00 -7.74
C ASP A 79 2.01 8.58 -7.41
N LEU A 80 1.09 7.73 -6.95
CA LEU A 80 1.36 6.31 -6.70
C LEU A 80 1.75 5.57 -7.97
N ASP A 81 1.10 5.86 -9.10
CA ASP A 81 1.45 5.30 -10.41
C ASP A 81 2.87 5.71 -10.83
N ARG A 82 3.23 6.98 -10.62
CA ARG A 82 4.57 7.51 -10.90
C ARG A 82 5.64 6.88 -10.00
N PHE A 83 5.36 6.78 -8.71
CA PHE A 83 6.24 6.10 -7.75
C PHE A 83 6.45 4.64 -8.14
N LEU A 84 5.37 3.93 -8.49
CA LEU A 84 5.45 2.53 -8.90
C LEU A 84 6.32 2.35 -10.15
N VAL A 85 6.19 3.22 -11.15
CA VAL A 85 7.06 3.19 -12.34
C VAL A 85 8.52 3.37 -11.96
N ALA A 86 8.84 4.40 -11.18
CA ALA A 86 10.21 4.72 -10.78
C ALA A 86 10.84 3.60 -9.93
N LEU A 87 10.05 2.96 -9.07
CA LEU A 87 10.48 1.82 -8.27
C LEU A 87 10.78 0.61 -9.16
N MET A 88 9.85 0.27 -10.04
CA MET A 88 9.93 -0.94 -10.88
C MET A 88 10.99 -0.84 -11.97
N SER A 89 11.26 0.37 -12.48
CA SER A 89 12.28 0.64 -13.50
C SER A 89 13.71 0.72 -12.93
N GLY A 90 13.87 0.69 -11.61
CA GLY A 90 15.17 0.84 -10.95
C GLY A 90 15.68 2.29 -10.89
N GLU A 91 14.82 3.29 -11.08
CA GLU A 91 15.20 4.71 -10.94
C GLU A 91 15.50 5.07 -9.48
N LEU A 92 14.81 4.42 -8.53
CA LEU A 92 14.93 4.73 -7.10
C LEU A 92 16.06 3.97 -6.37
N LEU A 93 16.45 2.80 -6.88
CA LEU A 93 17.36 1.89 -6.19
C LEU A 93 18.48 1.44 -7.14
N PRO A 94 19.74 1.35 -6.67
CA PRO A 94 20.79 0.72 -7.47
C PRO A 94 20.44 -0.74 -7.81
N PRO A 95 21.11 -1.35 -8.81
CA PRO A 95 20.75 -2.68 -9.29
C PRO A 95 20.72 -3.77 -8.21
N ALA A 96 21.66 -3.74 -7.26
CA ALA A 96 21.70 -4.71 -6.16
C ALA A 96 20.47 -4.61 -5.25
N GLN A 97 20.11 -3.40 -4.81
CA GLN A 97 18.92 -3.17 -3.97
C GLN A 97 17.62 -3.40 -4.75
N THR A 98 17.62 -3.14 -6.06
CA THR A 98 16.50 -3.51 -6.93
C THR A 98 16.33 -5.02 -6.96
N ALA A 99 17.41 -5.80 -7.03
CA ALA A 99 17.30 -7.26 -6.98
C ALA A 99 16.72 -7.73 -5.64
N GLU A 100 17.17 -7.17 -4.51
CA GLU A 100 16.63 -7.47 -3.18
C GLU A 100 15.15 -7.11 -3.03
N LEU A 101 14.69 -6.03 -3.65
CA LEU A 101 13.27 -5.64 -3.64
C LEU A 101 12.37 -6.75 -4.22
N PHE A 102 12.84 -7.46 -5.24
CA PHE A 102 12.12 -8.53 -5.94
C PHE A 102 12.56 -9.94 -5.50
N ALA A 103 13.44 -10.05 -4.51
CA ALA A 103 13.83 -11.35 -3.97
C ALA A 103 12.75 -11.81 -2.97
N VAL A 104 12.15 -12.97 -3.25
CA VAL A 104 11.21 -13.64 -2.34
C VAL A 104 11.90 -14.89 -1.83
N PRO A 105 12.04 -15.07 -0.50
CA PRO A 105 12.72 -16.22 0.07
C PRO A 105 11.95 -17.51 -0.20
N ASP A 106 12.67 -18.61 -0.40
CA ASP A 106 12.08 -19.95 -0.57
C ASP A 106 11.78 -20.58 0.79
N VAL A 107 10.76 -20.04 1.46
CA VAL A 107 10.29 -20.45 2.78
C VAL A 107 8.76 -20.35 2.84
N ALA A 108 8.13 -21.01 3.82
CA ALA A 108 6.73 -20.78 4.12
C ALA A 108 6.49 -19.34 4.61
N ALA A 109 5.40 -18.73 4.17
CA ALA A 109 4.91 -17.49 4.73
C ALA A 109 4.38 -17.78 6.14
N HIS A 110 4.73 -16.93 7.10
CA HIS A 110 4.12 -17.03 8.42
C HIS A 110 2.70 -16.44 8.36
N ASP A 111 1.69 -17.27 8.63
CA ASP A 111 0.27 -16.92 8.62
C ASP A 111 -0.33 -16.79 10.03
N GLY A 112 0.47 -17.03 11.07
CA GLY A 112 0.05 -16.95 12.47
C GLY A 112 -0.54 -18.25 13.01
N ASP A 113 -0.60 -19.31 12.20
CA ASP A 113 -0.88 -20.66 12.66
C ASP A 113 0.41 -21.51 12.72
N ASP A 114 0.38 -22.57 13.54
CA ASP A 114 1.50 -23.51 13.70
C ASP A 114 1.20 -24.85 12.97
N ASP A 115 0.23 -24.87 12.04
CA ASP A 115 -0.18 -26.06 11.28
C ASP A 115 0.46 -26.05 9.88
N PRO A 116 1.51 -26.87 9.64
CA PRO A 116 2.20 -26.90 8.36
C PRO A 116 1.31 -27.30 7.18
N ALA A 117 0.09 -27.81 7.42
CA ALA A 117 -0.88 -28.09 6.37
C ALA A 117 -1.43 -26.82 5.69
N ASN A 118 -1.36 -25.67 6.37
CA ASN A 118 -1.83 -24.38 5.86
C ASN A 118 -0.71 -23.51 5.26
N ASP A 119 0.55 -23.93 5.39
CA ASP A 119 1.72 -23.23 4.88
C ASP A 119 1.57 -22.90 3.38
N VAL A 120 1.64 -21.60 3.08
CA VAL A 120 1.75 -21.11 1.70
C VAL A 120 3.15 -20.56 1.45
N PRO A 121 3.66 -20.60 0.21
CA PRO A 121 4.96 -19.99 -0.09
C PRO A 121 5.01 -18.51 0.26
N ALA A 122 6.17 -18.04 0.71
CA ALA A 122 6.42 -16.61 0.86
C ALA A 122 6.15 -15.89 -0.47
N HIS A 123 5.55 -14.71 -0.34
CA HIS A 123 5.16 -13.88 -1.48
C HIS A 123 5.50 -12.41 -1.27
N PHE A 124 6.16 -12.05 -0.17
CA PHE A 124 6.67 -10.71 0.10
C PHE A 124 8.20 -10.65 -0.01
N GLY A 125 8.68 -9.59 -0.65
CA GLY A 125 10.09 -9.17 -0.66
C GLY A 125 10.26 -7.85 0.09
N GLY A 126 11.19 -7.00 -0.35
CA GLY A 126 11.57 -5.73 0.29
C GLY A 126 10.51 -4.63 0.34
N GLY A 127 9.33 -4.91 0.89
CA GLY A 127 8.21 -3.96 1.07
C GLY A 127 7.07 -4.09 0.04
N ILE A 128 7.21 -4.98 -0.94
CA ILE A 128 6.18 -5.32 -1.92
C ILE A 128 5.98 -6.83 -1.98
N GLY A 129 4.77 -7.26 -2.35
CA GLY A 129 4.44 -8.65 -2.57
C GLY A 129 4.18 -8.96 -4.04
N ARG A 130 4.38 -10.22 -4.42
CA ARG A 130 3.98 -10.76 -5.71
C ARG A 130 2.67 -11.54 -5.58
N PHE A 131 1.78 -11.39 -6.55
CA PHE A 131 0.53 -12.13 -6.61
C PHE A 131 0.17 -12.39 -8.07
N ALA A 132 -0.46 -13.53 -8.35
CA ALA A 132 -0.85 -13.91 -9.71
C ALA A 132 -2.37 -13.85 -9.86
N VAL A 133 -2.82 -13.21 -10.94
CA VAL A 133 -4.24 -13.22 -11.34
C VAL A 133 -4.31 -13.67 -12.79
N ALA A 134 -5.03 -14.77 -13.02
CA ALA A 134 -5.17 -15.38 -14.34
C ALA A 134 -3.83 -15.61 -15.08
N GLY A 135 -2.79 -16.01 -14.34
CA GLY A 135 -1.45 -16.28 -14.88
C GLY A 135 -0.57 -15.04 -15.09
N VAL A 136 -1.07 -13.83 -14.80
CA VAL A 136 -0.27 -12.59 -14.82
C VAL A 136 0.25 -12.30 -13.42
N GLU A 137 1.58 -12.26 -13.26
CA GLU A 137 2.23 -11.93 -11.99
C GLU A 137 2.37 -10.40 -11.83
N PHE A 138 1.72 -9.87 -10.80
CA PHE A 138 1.86 -8.49 -10.37
C PHE A 138 2.74 -8.39 -9.13
N TRP A 139 3.49 -7.30 -9.06
CA TRP A 139 4.25 -6.86 -7.90
C TRP A 139 3.64 -5.58 -7.36
N GLY A 140 3.40 -5.50 -6.05
CA GLY A 140 2.69 -4.37 -5.49
C GLY A 140 2.45 -4.45 -4.00
N LYS A 141 1.56 -3.59 -3.53
CA LYS A 141 1.19 -3.52 -2.12
C LYS A 141 -0.25 -3.06 -1.97
N THR A 142 -0.94 -3.68 -1.02
CA THR A 142 -2.24 -3.25 -0.54
C THR A 142 -2.10 -2.50 0.77
N GLY A 143 -3.04 -1.60 1.04
CA GLY A 143 -3.18 -0.88 2.29
C GLY A 143 -4.64 -0.84 2.70
N ASP A 144 -4.88 -0.99 3.99
CA ASP A 144 -6.21 -0.91 4.57
C ASP A 144 -6.15 -0.01 5.81
N ARG A 145 -7.06 0.95 5.85
CA ARG A 145 -7.26 1.91 6.94
C ARG A 145 -8.76 2.06 7.15
N PRO A 146 -9.21 2.51 8.34
CA PRO A 146 -10.63 2.78 8.56
C PRO A 146 -11.18 3.70 7.47
N GLY A 147 -12.21 3.21 6.79
CA GLY A 147 -12.86 3.84 5.64
C GLY A 147 -12.07 3.96 4.33
N PHE A 148 -10.86 3.39 4.19
CA PHE A 148 -10.08 3.38 2.95
C PHE A 148 -9.36 2.05 2.69
N ALA A 149 -9.64 1.44 1.54
CA ALA A 149 -8.83 0.34 0.99
C ALA A 149 -8.12 0.81 -0.29
N SER A 150 -6.81 0.67 -0.33
CA SER A 150 -6.00 1.13 -1.47
C SER A 150 -5.01 0.05 -1.92
N GLY A 151 -4.54 0.16 -3.15
CA GLY A 151 -3.53 -0.75 -3.66
C GLY A 151 -2.84 -0.24 -4.91
N VAL A 152 -1.61 -0.71 -5.09
CA VAL A 152 -0.79 -0.48 -6.29
C VAL A 152 -0.28 -1.83 -6.77
N GLY A 153 -0.13 -2.02 -8.08
CA GLY A 153 0.44 -3.23 -8.65
C GLY A 153 0.90 -3.05 -10.09
N ALA A 154 2.01 -3.69 -10.46
CA ALA A 154 2.50 -3.70 -11.84
C ALA A 154 3.18 -5.03 -12.17
N VAL A 155 3.12 -5.42 -13.44
CA VAL A 155 4.01 -6.46 -13.99
C VAL A 155 5.43 -5.90 -14.11
N ARG A 156 6.45 -6.77 -14.07
CA ARG A 156 7.88 -6.36 -14.04
C ARG A 156 8.29 -5.47 -15.21
N ASP A 157 7.69 -5.67 -16.39
CA ASP A 157 7.96 -4.89 -17.60
C ASP A 157 7.07 -3.64 -17.75
N LEU A 158 6.25 -3.33 -16.73
CA LEU A 158 5.30 -2.20 -16.70
C LEU A 158 4.22 -2.22 -17.78
N SER A 159 4.05 -3.32 -18.54
CA SER A 159 3.02 -3.44 -19.58
C SER A 159 1.59 -3.46 -19.02
N ARG A 160 1.44 -3.69 -17.72
CA ARG A 160 0.20 -3.61 -16.93
C ARG A 160 0.49 -2.94 -15.59
N ARG A 161 -0.36 -1.99 -15.22
CA ARG A 161 -0.27 -1.26 -13.95
C ARG A 161 -1.68 -0.99 -13.44
N LEU A 162 -1.84 -0.99 -12.13
CA LEU A 162 -3.08 -0.63 -11.45
C LEU A 162 -2.77 0.19 -10.22
N VAL A 163 -3.63 1.18 -9.98
CA VAL A 163 -3.70 1.93 -8.73
C VAL A 163 -5.18 2.12 -8.41
N TYR A 164 -5.57 1.83 -7.17
CA TYR A 164 -6.92 2.09 -6.70
C TYR A 164 -6.92 2.64 -5.27
N SER A 165 -7.96 3.41 -4.98
CA SER A 165 -8.34 3.80 -3.63
C SER A 165 -9.86 3.79 -3.57
N LEU A 166 -10.41 3.07 -2.60
CA LEU A 166 -11.82 2.82 -2.44
C LEU A 166 -12.21 3.19 -1.01
N ASN A 167 -13.36 3.83 -0.86
CA ASN A 167 -13.95 4.00 0.45
C ASN A 167 -14.60 2.68 0.87
N THR A 168 -14.17 2.15 2.01
CA THR A 168 -14.80 0.99 2.65
C THR A 168 -15.60 1.46 3.88
N LEU A 169 -16.36 0.56 4.49
CA LEU A 169 -17.02 0.82 5.79
C LEU A 169 -16.40 0.00 6.92
N HIS A 170 -15.45 -0.88 6.59
CA HIS A 170 -14.82 -1.80 7.51
C HIS A 170 -13.35 -1.96 7.14
N MET A 171 -12.46 -1.75 8.10
CA MET A 171 -11.06 -2.16 8.03
C MET A 171 -10.91 -3.60 8.53
N GLY A 172 -10.02 -4.38 7.90
CA GLY A 172 -9.64 -5.73 8.34
C GLY A 172 -10.67 -6.80 8.01
N GLY A 173 -11.41 -6.64 6.91
CA GLY A 173 -12.29 -7.70 6.42
C GLY A 173 -11.53 -8.93 5.91
N ASP A 174 -12.18 -10.09 5.98
CA ASP A 174 -11.59 -11.39 5.56
C ASP A 174 -11.20 -11.42 4.08
N GLU A 175 -11.84 -10.57 3.26
CA GLU A 175 -11.56 -10.45 1.84
C GLU A 175 -11.33 -9.00 1.41
N GLN A 176 -10.53 -8.83 0.35
CA GLN A 176 -10.45 -7.55 -0.33
C GLN A 176 -11.83 -7.12 -0.87
N PRO A 177 -12.12 -5.79 -0.92
CA PRO A 177 -13.36 -5.31 -1.49
C PRO A 177 -13.59 -5.85 -2.91
N GLU A 178 -14.82 -6.27 -3.20
CA GLU A 178 -15.20 -6.81 -4.52
C GLU A 178 -14.81 -5.88 -5.68
N THR A 179 -14.96 -4.57 -5.50
CA THR A 179 -14.52 -3.57 -6.49
C THR A 179 -13.02 -3.61 -6.71
N ALA A 180 -12.20 -3.81 -5.67
CA ALA A 180 -10.75 -3.96 -5.82
C ALA A 180 -10.42 -5.23 -6.61
N ARG A 181 -11.07 -6.35 -6.30
CA ARG A 181 -10.90 -7.61 -7.03
C ARG A 181 -11.22 -7.45 -8.52
N ARG A 182 -12.29 -6.73 -8.87
CA ARG A 182 -12.65 -6.41 -10.26
C ARG A 182 -11.62 -5.54 -10.97
N ILE A 183 -11.08 -4.53 -10.30
CA ILE A 183 -10.01 -3.69 -10.86
C ILE A 183 -8.77 -4.53 -11.15
N ILE A 184 -8.39 -5.41 -10.23
CA ILE A 184 -7.24 -6.31 -10.40
C ILE A 184 -7.46 -7.30 -11.55
N ALA A 185 -8.65 -7.90 -11.65
CA ALA A 185 -9.00 -8.80 -12.74
C ALA A 185 -8.94 -8.09 -14.11
N ALA A 186 -9.52 -6.89 -14.20
CA ALA A 186 -9.49 -6.08 -15.41
C ALA A 186 -8.05 -5.72 -15.84
N ALA A 187 -7.18 -5.36 -14.89
CA ALA A 187 -5.77 -5.09 -15.16
C ALA A 187 -5.00 -6.33 -15.67
N SER A 188 -5.47 -7.53 -15.31
CA SER A 188 -4.90 -8.81 -15.76
C SER A 188 -5.36 -9.20 -17.17
N GLY A 189 -6.35 -8.50 -17.74
CA GLY A 189 -6.94 -8.82 -19.04
C GLY A 189 -8.06 -9.86 -18.97
N VAL A 190 -8.58 -10.15 -17.78
CA VAL A 190 -9.77 -10.97 -17.59
C VAL A 190 -10.91 -10.03 -17.21
N GLY A 191 -11.80 -9.76 -18.16
CA GLY A 191 -12.96 -8.89 -18.00
C GLY A 191 -14.15 -9.41 -18.80
#